data_AF-A0A9W6EG10-F1
#
_entry.id   AF-A0A9W6EG10-F1
#
_cell.length_a   1.000
_cell.length_b   1.000
_cell.length_c   1.000
_cell.angle_alpha   90.00
_cell.angle_beta   90.00
_cell.angle_gamma   90.00
#
_symmetry.space_group_name_H-M   'P 1'
#
loop_
_entity.id
_entity.type
_entity.pdbx_description
1 polymer ?
#
loop_
_entity_poly.entity_id
_entity_poly.type
_entity_poly.pdbx_seq_one_letter_code
_entity_poly.pdbx_strand_id
1 'polypeptide(L)'
;MPGALLEDISRHCPRLTVLDLPMIQLCISLAVITELHPLWRLGSTHFARIYSENPRHLMQRDKLQSVATEWRRIFPKLRGIPCPGDLYSQSMQEDELGEEIQGDSAGLSVDEEMSSTEPSLDWDDYDSDWFIFRRKLWKVLGYRKDLLIYDKIQYMWQTDLEIEMVRWPIVPLAAFFDPDLHSTTTLCSW
;
A
#
# COMPACT_ATOMS: atom_id res chain seq x y z
N MET A 1 -8.42 -10.68 4.74
CA MET A 1 -7.40 -11.57 4.18
C MET A 1 -6.18 -11.60 5.10
N PRO A 2 -5.84 -12.77 5.67
CA PRO A 2 -4.61 -12.94 6.43
C PRO A 2 -3.36 -12.67 5.60
N GLY A 3 -2.34 -12.05 6.20
CA GLY A 3 -1.05 -11.82 5.54
C GLY A 3 -0.34 -13.10 5.07
N ALA A 4 -0.65 -14.27 5.65
CA ALA A 4 -0.16 -15.57 5.17
C ALA A 4 -0.52 -15.86 3.71
N LEU A 5 -1.66 -15.34 3.21
CA LEU A 5 -2.00 -15.51 1.78
C LEU A 5 -1.07 -14.71 0.85
N LEU A 6 -0.44 -13.64 1.32
CA LEU A 6 0.62 -12.97 0.55
C LEU A 6 1.85 -13.86 0.39
N GLU A 7 2.13 -14.72 1.37
CA GLU A 7 3.21 -15.69 1.31
C GLU A 7 2.97 -16.68 0.18
N ASP A 8 1.75 -17.23 0.10
CA ASP A 8 1.35 -18.12 -0.99
C ASP A 8 1.41 -17.42 -2.34
N ILE A 9 0.95 -16.18 -2.45
CA ILE A 9 1.06 -15.39 -3.68
C ILE A 9 2.54 -15.19 -4.06
N SER A 10 3.41 -14.88 -3.10
CA SER A 10 4.84 -14.68 -3.37
C SER A 10 5.52 -15.93 -3.91
N ARG A 11 5.11 -17.12 -3.44
CA ARG A 11 5.64 -18.42 -3.87
C ARG A 11 5.12 -18.84 -5.24
N HIS A 12 3.82 -18.73 -5.46
CA HIS A 12 3.17 -19.25 -6.67
C HIS A 12 3.20 -18.26 -7.83
N CYS A 13 3.30 -16.96 -7.55
CA CYS A 13 3.25 -15.90 -8.55
C CYS A 13 4.53 -15.03 -8.56
N PRO A 14 5.74 -15.58 -8.78
CA PRO A 14 7.00 -14.84 -8.70
C PRO A 14 7.15 -13.75 -9.77
N ARG A 15 6.29 -13.77 -10.80
CA ARG A 15 6.28 -12.78 -11.88
C ARG A 15 5.19 -11.72 -11.75
N LEU A 16 4.43 -11.73 -10.65
CA LEU A 16 3.31 -10.83 -10.44
C LEU A 16 3.77 -9.36 -10.49
N THR A 17 3.16 -8.59 -11.38
CA THR A 17 3.42 -7.16 -11.56
C THR A 17 2.33 -6.27 -10.99
N VAL A 18 1.10 -6.79 -10.95
CA VAL A 18 -0.11 -6.12 -10.45
C VAL A 18 -0.86 -7.07 -9.53
N LEU A 19 -1.28 -6.58 -8.37
CA LEU A 19 -2.19 -7.27 -7.47
C LEU A 19 -3.40 -6.37 -7.21
N ASP A 20 -4.51 -6.64 -7.87
CA ASP A 20 -5.74 -5.85 -7.76
C ASP A 20 -6.81 -6.63 -6.98
N LEU A 21 -7.03 -6.23 -5.73
CA LEU A 21 -7.96 -6.85 -4.80
C LEU A 21 -8.84 -5.76 -4.12
N PRO A 22 -9.70 -5.08 -4.89
CA PRO A 22 -10.37 -3.84 -4.50
C PRO A 22 -11.34 -3.98 -3.32
N MET A 23 -11.83 -5.19 -3.07
CA MET A 23 -12.79 -5.51 -2.02
C MET A 23 -12.14 -6.23 -0.82
N ILE A 24 -10.83 -6.47 -0.88
CA ILE A 24 -10.12 -7.26 0.12
C ILE A 24 -9.42 -6.34 1.11
N GLN A 25 -9.66 -6.61 2.39
CA GLN A 25 -8.90 -6.07 3.49
C GLN A 25 -7.69 -6.98 3.77
N LEU A 26 -6.50 -6.42 3.87
CA LEU A 26 -5.27 -7.15 4.19
C LEU A 26 -4.92 -6.93 5.67
N CYS A 27 -4.80 -7.99 6.46
CA CYS A 27 -4.34 -7.91 7.85
C CYS A 27 -2.89 -8.38 7.93
N ILE A 28 -2.00 -7.51 8.40
CA ILE A 28 -0.57 -7.80 8.57
C ILE A 28 -0.14 -7.69 10.03
N SER A 29 0.76 -8.55 10.46
CA SER A 29 1.47 -8.41 11.73
C SER A 29 2.95 -8.26 11.45
N LEU A 30 3.70 -7.66 12.38
CA LEU A 30 5.15 -7.50 12.18
C LEU A 30 5.83 -8.86 11.95
N ALA A 31 5.41 -9.91 12.67
CA ALA A 31 5.94 -11.26 12.51
C ALA A 31 5.71 -11.81 11.08
N VAL A 32 4.51 -11.63 10.53
CA VAL A 32 4.22 -12.05 9.15
C VAL A 32 5.08 -11.25 8.16
N ILE A 33 5.15 -9.93 8.30
CA ILE A 33 5.92 -9.07 7.38
C ILE A 33 7.41 -9.43 7.40
N THR A 34 7.98 -9.81 8.54
CA THR A 34 9.39 -10.21 8.61
C THR A 34 9.70 -11.51 7.87
N GLU A 35 8.72 -12.42 7.77
CA GLU A 35 8.91 -13.74 7.15
C GLU A 35 8.52 -13.76 5.66
N LEU A 36 7.73 -12.79 5.19
CA LEU A 36 7.27 -12.74 3.80
C LEU A 36 8.43 -12.66 2.80
N HIS A 37 8.31 -13.41 1.70
CA HIS A 37 9.26 -13.31 0.60
C HIS A 37 9.01 -12.05 -0.25
N PRO A 38 10.06 -11.43 -0.81
CA PRO A 38 9.90 -10.25 -1.66
C PRO A 38 9.13 -10.53 -2.96
N LEU A 39 8.15 -9.67 -3.24
CA LEU A 39 7.42 -9.59 -4.48
C LEU A 39 8.17 -8.65 -5.45
N TRP A 40 9.32 -9.12 -5.96
CA TRP A 40 10.31 -8.32 -6.71
C TRP A 40 9.77 -7.57 -7.94
N ARG A 41 8.70 -8.06 -8.55
CA ARG A 41 8.13 -7.48 -9.77
C ARG A 41 6.88 -6.65 -9.52
N LEU A 42 6.31 -6.71 -8.33
CA LEU A 42 5.04 -6.08 -8.00
C LEU A 42 5.21 -4.57 -7.95
N GLY A 43 4.66 -3.89 -8.95
CA GLY A 43 4.77 -2.43 -9.13
C GLY A 43 3.50 -1.68 -8.76
N SER A 44 2.35 -2.34 -8.82
CA SER A 44 1.05 -1.77 -8.48
C SER A 44 0.27 -2.76 -7.60
N THR A 45 -0.38 -2.23 -6.57
CA THR A 45 -1.21 -3.01 -5.65
C THR A 45 -2.45 -2.22 -5.31
N HIS A 46 -3.57 -2.91 -5.14
CA HIS A 46 -4.81 -2.31 -4.73
C HIS A 46 -5.52 -3.21 -3.70
N PHE A 47 -5.79 -2.65 -2.54
CA PHE A 47 -6.59 -3.25 -1.47
C PHE A 47 -7.66 -2.26 -1.01
N ALA A 48 -8.76 -2.77 -0.46
CA ALA A 48 -9.77 -1.94 0.20
C ALA A 48 -9.16 -1.22 1.41
N ARG A 49 -8.51 -1.97 2.29
CA ARG A 49 -7.84 -1.50 3.52
C ARG A 49 -6.67 -2.40 3.89
N ILE A 50 -5.70 -1.84 4.62
CA ILE A 50 -4.62 -2.61 5.26
C ILE A 50 -4.68 -2.40 6.77
N TYR A 51 -4.89 -3.47 7.53
CA TYR A 51 -4.91 -3.46 8.99
C TYR A 51 -3.62 -4.03 9.53
N SER A 52 -3.20 -3.52 10.67
CA SER A 52 -2.04 -4.03 11.40
C SER A 52 -2.39 -4.41 12.81
N GLU A 53 -1.79 -5.48 13.32
CA GLU A 53 -1.93 -5.82 14.74
C GLU A 53 -1.28 -4.74 15.61
N ASN A 54 -2.01 -4.26 16.62
CA ASN A 54 -1.55 -3.24 17.57
C ASN A 54 -1.00 -1.95 16.90
N PRO A 55 -1.83 -1.21 16.13
CA PRO A 55 -1.38 -0.04 15.38
C PRO A 55 -0.73 1.04 16.27
N ARG A 56 -1.27 1.28 17.47
CA ARG A 56 -0.70 2.24 18.45
C ARG A 56 0.76 1.92 18.80
N HIS A 57 1.08 0.65 18.98
CA HIS A 57 2.43 0.21 19.31
C HIS A 57 3.38 0.38 18.11
N LEU A 58 2.90 0.12 16.90
CA LEU A 58 3.68 0.28 15.66
C LEU A 58 3.89 1.76 15.28
N MET A 59 3.10 2.69 15.80
CA MET A 59 3.29 4.12 15.59
C MET A 59 4.49 4.72 16.35
N GLN A 60 5.14 3.96 17.24
CA GLN A 60 6.41 4.38 17.84
C GLN A 60 7.48 4.51 16.74
N ARG A 61 8.29 5.56 16.79
CA ARG A 61 9.21 5.95 15.71
C ARG A 61 10.09 4.81 15.20
N ASP A 62 10.71 4.06 16.10
CA ASP A 62 11.62 2.97 15.75
C ASP A 62 10.89 1.78 15.10
N LYS A 63 9.68 1.48 15.60
CA LYS A 63 8.83 0.39 15.07
C LYS A 63 8.24 0.75 13.72
N LEU A 64 7.80 1.99 13.55
CA LEU A 64 7.32 2.49 12.28
C LEU A 64 8.43 2.41 11.21
N GLN A 65 9.66 2.76 11.57
CA GLN A 65 10.82 2.66 10.67
C GLN A 65 11.15 1.20 10.33
N SER A 66 11.05 0.30 11.31
CA SER A 66 11.22 -1.15 11.10
C SER A 66 10.16 -1.68 10.12
N VAL A 67 8.88 -1.37 10.35
CA VAL A 67 7.81 -1.77 9.42
C VAL A 67 8.04 -1.18 8.03
N ALA A 68 8.42 0.09 7.92
CA ALA A 68 8.71 0.70 6.63
C ALA A 68 9.90 0.03 5.91
N THR A 69 10.89 -0.45 6.65
CA THR A 69 12.04 -1.18 6.09
C THR A 69 11.62 -2.54 5.56
N GLU A 70 10.86 -3.29 6.35
CA GLU A 70 10.30 -4.58 5.94
C GLU A 70 9.32 -4.43 4.77
N TRP A 71 8.50 -3.37 4.77
CA TRP A 71 7.62 -3.06 3.66
C TRP A 71 8.39 -2.84 2.35
N ARG A 72 9.50 -2.09 2.39
CA ARG A 72 10.38 -1.90 1.22
C ARG A 72 11.06 -3.20 0.80
N ARG A 73 11.40 -4.08 1.76
CA ARG A 73 11.97 -5.40 1.49
C ARG A 73 10.97 -6.27 0.73
N ILE A 74 9.70 -6.29 1.14
CA ILE A 74 8.67 -7.11 0.49
C ILE A 74 8.26 -6.52 -0.85
N PHE A 75 8.08 -5.20 -0.93
CA PHE A 75 7.54 -4.50 -2.10
C PHE A 75 8.54 -3.51 -2.70
N PRO A 76 9.68 -3.98 -3.24
CA PRO A 76 10.79 -3.12 -3.62
C PRO A 76 10.48 -2.18 -4.80
N LYS A 77 9.54 -2.56 -5.68
CA LYS A 77 9.12 -1.76 -6.85
C LYS A 77 7.85 -0.96 -6.62
N LEU A 78 7.19 -1.14 -5.48
CA LEU A 78 5.94 -0.45 -5.18
C LEU A 78 6.24 1.00 -4.79
N ARG A 79 5.60 1.94 -5.49
CA ARG A 79 5.78 3.39 -5.30
C ARG A 79 4.49 4.14 -5.01
N GLY A 80 3.34 3.49 -5.22
CA GLY A 80 2.01 4.05 -5.01
C GLY A 80 1.37 3.57 -3.71
N ILE A 81 0.38 4.33 -3.24
CA ILE A 81 -0.42 3.97 -2.06
C ILE A 81 -1.29 2.74 -2.39
N PRO A 82 -1.17 1.62 -1.66
CA PRO A 82 -1.94 0.40 -1.91
C PRO A 82 -3.45 0.53 -1.65
N CYS A 83 -3.85 1.52 -0.86
CA CYS A 83 -5.24 1.77 -0.45
C CYS A 83 -5.70 3.13 -1.03
N PRO A 84 -6.24 3.18 -2.26
CA PRO A 84 -6.67 4.43 -2.89
C PRO A 84 -7.72 5.18 -2.07
N GLY A 85 -8.53 4.47 -1.26
CA GLY A 85 -9.44 5.09 -0.29
C GLY A 85 -8.75 6.03 0.69
N ASP A 86 -7.47 5.80 1.01
CA ASP A 86 -6.69 6.69 1.89
C ASP A 86 -6.34 8.04 1.20
N LEU A 87 -6.44 8.12 -0.14
CA LEU A 87 -6.23 9.36 -0.91
C LEU A 87 -7.43 10.29 -0.81
N TYR A 88 -8.65 9.75 -0.88
CA TYR A 88 -9.88 10.55 -0.84
C TYR A 88 -10.18 11.11 0.56
N SER A 89 -9.63 10.52 1.62
CA SER A 89 -9.60 11.17 2.93
C SER A 89 -8.62 12.34 3.02
N GLN A 90 -7.59 12.40 2.16
CA GLN A 90 -6.62 13.50 2.16
C GLN A 90 -7.19 14.78 1.55
N SER A 91 -8.28 14.72 0.77
CA SER A 91 -8.93 15.94 0.26
C SER A 91 -9.72 16.74 1.32
N MET A 92 -9.73 16.29 2.58
CA MET A 92 -10.27 17.04 3.71
C MET A 92 -9.19 17.61 4.66
N GLN A 93 -7.89 17.32 4.45
CA GLN A 93 -6.80 17.82 5.30
C GLN A 93 -5.50 17.97 4.51
N GLU A 94 -5.42 19.03 3.71
CA GLU A 94 -4.15 19.72 3.52
C GLU A 94 -4.25 21.08 4.21
N ASP A 95 -3.29 21.28 5.12
CA ASP A 95 -3.03 22.43 5.99
C ASP A 95 -3.79 22.52 7.33
N GLU A 96 -3.04 22.88 8.38
CA GLU A 96 -3.41 23.10 9.79
C GLU A 96 -3.46 21.88 10.72
N LEU A 97 -2.30 21.56 11.29
CA LEU A 97 -2.02 21.28 12.70
C LEU A 97 -0.64 20.60 12.69
N GLY A 98 0.42 21.39 12.66
CA GLY A 98 0.93 21.90 13.93
C GLY A 98 1.81 20.81 14.51
N GLU A 99 3.11 21.04 14.46
CA GLU A 99 4.08 20.31 15.26
C GLU A 99 3.75 20.51 16.75
N GLU A 100 2.75 19.81 17.27
CA GLU A 100 2.49 19.76 18.71
C GLU A 100 3.23 18.56 19.31
N ILE A 101 4.45 18.91 19.69
CA ILE A 101 5.26 18.40 20.78
C ILE A 101 4.40 17.86 21.94
N GLN A 102 4.63 16.59 22.27
CA GLN A 102 4.68 16.01 23.63
C GLN A 102 3.54 16.32 24.62
N GLY A 103 2.73 15.30 24.94
CA GLY A 103 1.84 15.29 26.09
C GLY A 103 1.62 13.87 26.60
N ASP A 104 2.36 13.51 27.63
CA ASP A 104 2.16 12.34 28.47
C ASP A 104 0.72 12.33 29.01
N SER A 105 -0.05 11.27 28.73
CA SER A 105 -1.33 11.03 29.39
C SER A 105 -1.41 9.56 29.79
N ALA A 106 -1.11 9.35 31.06
CA ALA A 106 -1.24 8.09 31.76
C ALA A 106 -2.71 7.77 32.07
N GLY A 107 -3.09 6.49 31.89
CA GLY A 107 -4.30 5.85 32.43
C GLY A 107 -5.53 6.01 31.52
N LEU A 108 -6.19 4.96 31.04
CA LEU A 108 -6.66 3.79 31.78
C LEU A 108 -6.62 2.54 30.87
N SER A 109 -6.07 1.45 31.40
CA SER A 109 -6.18 0.12 30.85
C SER A 109 -7.62 -0.38 30.98
N VAL A 110 -8.30 -0.56 29.85
CA VAL A 110 -9.40 -1.53 29.77
C VAL A 110 -8.86 -2.67 28.93
N ASP A 111 -8.69 -3.80 29.61
CA ASP A 111 -8.37 -5.10 29.05
C ASP A 111 -9.60 -5.53 28.23
N GLU A 112 -9.63 -5.17 26.94
CA GLU A 112 -10.62 -5.69 26.00
C GLU A 112 -9.98 -6.85 25.23
N GLU A 113 -10.30 -8.03 25.77
CA GLU A 113 -10.19 -9.36 25.20
C GLU A 113 -10.17 -9.36 23.66
N MET A 114 -9.12 -9.97 23.08
CA MET A 114 -8.98 -10.15 21.63
C MET A 114 -10.14 -10.97 21.08
N SER A 115 -11.19 -10.30 20.62
CA SER A 115 -12.17 -10.91 19.74
C SER A 115 -11.59 -10.94 18.33
N SER A 116 -11.46 -12.15 17.78
CA SER A 116 -11.11 -12.45 16.39
C SER A 116 -12.24 -12.07 15.41
N THR A 117 -12.92 -10.96 15.67
CA THR A 117 -13.97 -10.44 14.80
C THR A 117 -13.28 -9.79 13.61
N GLU A 118 -13.53 -10.32 12.41
CA GLU A 118 -13.22 -9.63 11.17
C GLU A 118 -13.66 -8.16 11.28
N PRO A 119 -12.85 -7.18 10.83
CA PRO A 119 -13.23 -5.78 10.94
C PRO A 119 -14.60 -5.63 10.29
N SER A 120 -15.60 -5.24 11.09
CA SER A 120 -16.92 -4.93 10.58
C SER A 120 -16.78 -3.98 9.40
N LEU A 121 -17.64 -4.14 8.38
CA LEU A 121 -17.73 -3.29 7.17
C LEU A 121 -18.15 -1.85 7.51
N ASP A 122 -17.56 -1.25 8.53
CA ASP A 122 -17.71 0.15 8.84
C ASP A 122 -16.75 0.92 7.93
N TRP A 123 -17.34 1.69 7.02
CA TRP A 123 -16.62 2.39 5.97
C TRP A 123 -15.85 3.60 6.52
N ASP A 124 -16.17 4.04 7.74
CA ASP A 124 -15.61 5.21 8.42
C ASP A 124 -14.48 4.85 9.42
N ASP A 125 -13.49 4.10 8.93
CA ASP A 125 -12.22 3.83 9.65
C ASP A 125 -11.29 5.06 9.74
N TYR A 126 -11.75 6.25 9.34
CA TYR A 126 -10.91 7.43 9.08
C TYR A 126 -10.33 8.13 10.32
N ASP A 127 -10.79 7.78 11.52
CA ASP A 127 -10.20 8.24 12.80
C ASP A 127 -9.60 7.09 13.62
N SER A 128 -9.51 5.89 13.04
CA SER A 128 -8.96 4.75 13.76
C SER A 128 -7.44 4.81 13.84
N ASP A 129 -6.90 4.13 14.85
CA ASP A 129 -5.45 3.93 14.98
C ASP A 129 -4.85 3.27 13.73
N TRP A 130 -5.61 2.43 13.02
CA TRP A 130 -5.17 1.79 11.80
C TRP A 130 -5.01 2.78 10.65
N PHE A 131 -5.96 3.68 10.47
CA PHE A 131 -5.86 4.71 9.44
C PHE A 131 -4.73 5.69 9.73
N ILE A 132 -4.59 6.15 10.98
CA ILE A 132 -3.50 7.03 11.39
C ILE A 132 -2.14 6.34 11.16
N PHE A 133 -2.03 5.06 11.52
CA PHE A 133 -0.84 4.25 11.26
C PHE A 133 -0.52 4.16 9.76
N ARG A 134 -1.50 3.79 8.92
CA ARG A 134 -1.33 3.73 7.45
C ARG A 134 -0.84 5.06 6.89
N ARG A 135 -1.45 6.18 7.28
CA ARG A 135 -1.01 7.53 6.85
C ARG A 135 0.46 7.80 7.21
N LYS A 136 0.86 7.51 8.45
CA LYS A 136 2.26 7.68 8.88
C LYS A 136 3.21 6.78 8.08
N LEU A 137 2.81 5.53 7.84
CA LEU A 137 3.60 4.56 7.07
C LEU A 137 3.79 5.02 5.61
N TRP A 138 2.74 5.43 4.92
CA TRP A 138 2.82 5.94 3.54
C TRP A 138 3.73 7.17 3.44
N LYS A 139 3.65 8.08 4.43
CA LYS A 139 4.52 9.25 4.54
C LYS A 139 6.00 8.85 4.70
N VAL A 140 6.31 7.90 5.59
CA VAL A 140 7.68 7.40 5.80
C VAL A 140 8.21 6.66 4.56
N LEU A 141 7.33 5.96 3.84
CA LEU A 141 7.67 5.27 2.59
C LEU A 141 7.89 6.23 1.42
N GLY A 142 7.42 7.47 1.52
CA GLY A 142 7.48 8.46 0.44
C GLY A 142 6.52 8.14 -0.70
N TYR A 143 5.46 7.37 -0.43
CA TYR A 143 4.47 7.03 -1.43
C TYR A 143 3.66 8.28 -1.77
N ARG A 144 3.60 8.59 -3.07
CA ARG A 144 2.89 9.76 -3.57
C ARG A 144 1.40 9.44 -3.74
N LYS A 145 0.59 10.50 -3.82
CA LYS A 145 -0.79 10.40 -4.27
C LYS A 145 -0.79 9.94 -5.72
N ASP A 146 -0.93 8.64 -5.95
CA ASP A 146 -1.10 8.07 -7.28
C ASP A 146 -2.60 8.01 -7.59
N LEU A 147 -3.14 9.15 -8.05
CA LEU A 147 -4.55 9.28 -8.40
C LEU A 147 -4.93 8.43 -9.62
N LEU A 148 -3.94 7.95 -10.39
CA LEU A 148 -4.13 7.24 -11.65
C LEU A 148 -3.87 5.75 -11.50
N ILE A 149 -3.85 5.21 -10.28
CA ILE A 149 -3.57 3.79 -10.05
C ILE A 149 -4.56 2.87 -10.77
N TYR A 150 -5.85 3.25 -10.82
CA TYR A 150 -6.88 2.54 -11.57
C TYR A 150 -6.63 2.59 -13.08
N ASP A 151 -6.37 3.79 -13.61
CA ASP A 151 -6.08 3.98 -15.03
C ASP A 151 -4.83 3.19 -15.44
N LYS A 152 -3.80 3.18 -14.59
CA LYS A 152 -2.56 2.43 -14.81
C LYS A 152 -2.81 0.92 -14.82
N ILE A 153 -3.57 0.40 -13.86
CA ILE A 153 -3.92 -1.02 -13.81
C ILE A 153 -4.73 -1.40 -15.05
N GLN A 154 -5.80 -0.67 -15.34
CA GLN A 154 -6.65 -0.90 -16.52
C GLN A 154 -5.86 -0.85 -17.82
N TYR A 155 -5.00 0.15 -17.98
CA TYR A 155 -4.12 0.30 -19.13
C TYR A 155 -3.15 -0.88 -19.29
N MET A 156 -2.55 -1.36 -18.18
CA MET A 156 -1.67 -2.54 -18.22
C MET A 156 -2.43 -3.77 -18.71
N TRP A 157 -3.61 -4.05 -18.15
CA TRP A 157 -4.44 -5.17 -18.57
C TRP A 157 -4.85 -5.07 -20.04
N GLN A 158 -5.26 -3.88 -20.48
CA GLN A 158 -5.63 -3.63 -21.87
C GLN A 158 -4.44 -3.91 -22.80
N THR A 159 -3.27 -3.37 -22.48
CA THR A 159 -2.06 -3.55 -23.29
C THR A 159 -1.64 -5.01 -23.35
N ASP A 160 -1.66 -5.73 -22.22
CA ASP A 160 -1.29 -7.15 -22.18
C ASP A 160 -2.25 -8.02 -23.01
N LEU A 161 -3.56 -7.78 -22.91
CA LEU A 161 -4.57 -8.46 -23.74
C LEU A 161 -4.40 -8.16 -25.23
N GLU A 162 -4.13 -6.91 -25.58
CA GLU A 162 -3.87 -6.47 -26.95
C GLU A 162 -2.61 -7.12 -27.53
N ILE A 163 -1.52 -7.21 -26.75
CA ILE A 163 -0.29 -7.90 -27.15
C ILE A 163 -0.56 -9.40 -27.33
N GLU A 164 -1.33 -10.03 -26.44
CA GLU A 164 -1.67 -11.44 -26.58
C GLU A 164 -2.48 -11.70 -27.86
N MET A 165 -3.44 -10.83 -28.16
CA MET A 165 -4.33 -10.94 -29.30
C MET A 165 -3.59 -10.68 -30.63
N VAL A 166 -2.75 -9.66 -30.71
CA VAL A 166 -2.06 -9.23 -31.94
C VAL A 166 -0.69 -9.93 -32.09
N ARG A 167 -0.17 -10.54 -31.03
CA ARG A 167 1.16 -11.19 -30.95
C ARG A 167 2.34 -10.25 -31.20
N TRP A 168 2.10 -8.94 -31.16
CA TRP A 168 3.11 -7.88 -31.35
C TRP A 168 3.01 -6.85 -30.22
N PRO A 169 4.12 -6.22 -29.82
CA PRO A 169 4.10 -5.14 -28.83
C PRO A 169 3.21 -3.99 -29.33
N ILE A 170 2.15 -3.69 -28.59
CA ILE A 170 1.32 -2.52 -28.88
C ILE A 170 1.87 -1.35 -28.07
N VAL A 171 2.31 -0.32 -28.78
CA VAL A 171 2.67 0.96 -28.17
C VAL A 171 1.48 1.89 -28.39
N PRO A 172 0.79 2.32 -27.34
CA PRO A 172 -0.36 3.20 -27.50
C PRO A 172 0.10 4.55 -28.02
N LEU A 173 -0.75 5.17 -28.82
CA LEU A 173 -0.44 6.41 -29.50
C LEU A 173 0.02 7.52 -28.52
N ALA A 174 -0.54 7.53 -27.30
CA ALA A 174 -0.17 8.47 -26.23
C ALA A 174 1.31 8.40 -25.83
N ALA A 175 1.95 7.23 -25.91
CA ALA A 175 3.37 7.07 -25.61
C ALA A 175 4.29 7.74 -26.65
N PHE A 176 3.76 8.09 -27.83
CA PHE A 176 4.46 8.93 -28.80
C PHE A 176 4.29 10.43 -28.53
N PHE A 177 3.26 10.83 -27.78
CA PHE A 177 2.99 12.22 -27.45
C PHE A 177 3.64 12.65 -26.13
N ASP A 178 3.68 11.76 -25.12
CA ASP A 178 4.35 12.01 -23.84
C ASP A 178 5.21 10.79 -23.43
N PRO A 179 6.43 10.67 -23.97
CA PRO A 179 7.30 9.52 -23.70
C PRO A 179 7.70 9.39 -22.23
N ASP A 180 7.74 10.50 -21.50
CA ASP A 180 8.25 10.56 -20.13
C ASP A 180 7.28 9.94 -19.12
N LEU A 181 5.97 10.01 -19.37
CA LEU A 181 4.95 9.31 -18.58
C LEU A 181 4.95 7.78 -18.76
N HIS A 182 5.51 7.29 -19.87
CA HIS A 182 5.49 5.86 -20.25
C HIS A 182 6.87 5.19 -20.17
N SER A 183 7.92 5.97 -19.87
CA SER A 183 9.28 5.48 -19.75
C SER A 183 9.54 4.89 -18.36
N THR A 184 10.00 3.64 -18.28
CA THR A 184 10.47 3.01 -17.03
C THR A 184 11.83 3.54 -16.55
N THR A 185 12.32 4.62 -17.18
CA THR A 185 13.71 5.09 -17.09
C THR A 185 13.81 6.37 -16.28
N THR A 186 13.15 6.48 -15.12
CA THR A 186 13.40 7.61 -14.22
C THR A 186 14.57 7.32 -13.28
N LEU A 187 15.69 7.98 -13.60
CA LEU A 187 16.84 8.35 -12.75
C LEU A 187 17.93 7.29 -12.50
N CYS A 188 18.78 7.07 -13.50
CA CYS A 188 20.22 7.00 -13.26
C CYS A 188 20.81 8.40 -13.51
N SER A 189 20.93 9.20 -12.46
CA SER A 189 21.81 10.37 -12.46
C SER A 189 23.16 9.94 -11.88
N TRP A 190 24.23 10.11 -12.67
CA TRP A 190 25.62 10.07 -12.22
C TRP A 190 25.92 11.26 -11.31
#